data_AF-A0A6P0INU9-F1
#
_entry.id   AF-A0A6P0INU9-F1
#
_cell.length_a   1.000
_cell.length_b   1.000
_cell.length_c   1.000
_cell.angle_alpha   90.00
_cell.angle_beta   90.00
_cell.angle_gamma   90.00
#
_symmetry.space_group_name_H-M   'P 1'
#
loop_
_entity.id
_entity.type
_entity.pdbx_description
1 polymer ?
#
loop_
_entity_poly.entity_id
_entity_poly.type
_entity_poly.pdbx_seq_one_letter_code
_entity_poly.pdbx_strand_id
1 'polypeptide(L)'
;MNKQDSVIEQIQQDRKIQAGDDPRRLEHFGFKIYSQSDEDGIIEEIFNRIGVKSQVFVEFGAETGEENNSRYLLEKGWTGLWLESYPDYAQAIPANQKDAIGEGRLKFIEAVVNAENINDLIERGGITGEIDFLSVDIDSNDY
;
A
#
# COMPACT_ATOMS: atom_id res chain seq x y z
N MET A 1 -4.80 0.61 -37.68
CA MET A 1 -4.63 0.73 -36.22
C MET A 1 -5.11 -0.55 -35.60
N ASN A 2 -4.29 -1.20 -34.77
CA ASN A 2 -4.70 -2.42 -34.07
C ASN A 2 -5.68 -2.04 -32.95
N LYS A 3 -6.72 -2.86 -32.72
CA LYS A 3 -7.79 -2.61 -31.75
C LYS A 3 -7.26 -2.50 -30.31
N GLN A 4 -6.15 -3.15 -30.00
CA GLN A 4 -5.46 -3.08 -28.70
C GLN A 4 -4.75 -1.73 -28.52
N ASP A 5 -4.12 -1.20 -29.58
CA ASP A 5 -3.47 0.12 -29.53
C ASP A 5 -4.51 1.23 -29.30
N SER A 6 -5.70 1.14 -29.92
CA SER A 6 -6.75 2.15 -29.73
C SER A 6 -7.35 2.17 -28.32
N VAL A 7 -7.38 1.03 -27.62
CA VAL A 7 -7.89 0.97 -26.24
C VAL A 7 -6.90 1.59 -25.25
N ILE A 8 -5.60 1.30 -25.42
CA ILE A 8 -4.54 1.89 -24.59
C ILE A 8 -4.54 3.41 -24.76
N GLU A 9 -4.63 3.90 -26.00
CA GLU A 9 -4.72 5.34 -26.28
C GLU A 9 -5.93 5.99 -25.62
N GLN A 10 -7.10 5.34 -25.66
CA GLN A 10 -8.30 5.85 -25.01
C GLN A 10 -8.14 5.94 -23.49
N ILE A 11 -7.58 4.91 -22.84
CA ILE A 11 -7.31 4.91 -21.40
C ILE A 11 -6.37 6.06 -21.02
N GLN A 12 -5.32 6.28 -21.80
CA GLN A 12 -4.39 7.39 -21.57
C GLN A 12 -5.07 8.75 -21.73
N GLN A 13 -6.00 8.87 -22.68
CA GLN A 13 -6.76 10.09 -22.89
C GLN A 13 -7.75 10.34 -21.76
N ASP A 14 -8.47 9.33 -21.30
CA ASP A 14 -9.43 9.43 -20.19
C ASP A 14 -8.72 9.82 -18.89
N ARG A 15 -7.54 9.24 -18.63
CA ARG A 15 -6.69 9.62 -17.49
C ARG A 15 -6.25 11.07 -17.56
N LYS A 16 -5.85 11.57 -18.73
CA LYS A 16 -5.53 13.00 -18.92
C LYS A 16 -6.75 13.89 -18.66
N ILE A 17 -7.93 13.48 -19.12
CA ILE A 17 -9.18 14.22 -18.87
C ILE A 17 -9.48 14.26 -17.36
N GLN A 18 -9.35 13.14 -16.67
CA GLN A 18 -9.64 13.03 -15.24
C GLN A 18 -8.64 13.82 -14.38
N ALA A 19 -7.35 13.74 -14.72
CA ALA A 19 -6.27 14.49 -14.10
C ALA A 19 -6.28 15.98 -14.49
N GLY A 20 -6.96 16.38 -15.57
CA GLY A 20 -6.97 17.77 -16.04
C GLY A 20 -5.59 18.25 -16.51
N ASP A 21 -5.38 19.56 -16.52
CA ASP A 21 -4.16 20.17 -17.09
C ASP A 21 -3.13 20.62 -16.02
N ASP A 22 -3.41 20.47 -14.73
CA ASP A 22 -2.47 20.86 -13.67
C ASP A 22 -1.38 19.79 -13.50
N PRO A 23 -0.11 20.05 -13.87
CA PRO A 23 0.95 19.05 -13.80
C PRO A 23 1.28 18.60 -12.36
N ARG A 24 0.77 19.30 -11.35
CA ARG A 24 0.93 18.93 -9.93
C ARG A 24 -0.04 17.84 -9.51
N ARG A 25 -1.04 17.49 -10.31
CA ARG A 25 -1.97 16.40 -10.01
C ARG A 25 -1.24 15.05 -10.08
N LEU A 26 -1.48 14.21 -9.07
CA LEU A 26 -0.77 12.93 -8.90
C LEU A 26 -1.35 11.85 -9.82
N GLU A 27 -2.59 12.01 -10.24
CA GLU A 27 -3.34 11.11 -11.13
C GLU A 27 -2.64 10.94 -12.50
N HIS A 28 -1.80 11.90 -12.89
CA HIS A 28 -0.91 11.80 -14.05
C HIS A 28 0.13 10.68 -13.92
N PHE A 29 0.49 10.32 -12.70
CA PHE A 29 1.55 9.36 -12.37
C PHE A 29 1.00 8.02 -11.88
N GLY A 30 -0.32 7.93 -11.66
CA GLY A 30 -0.96 6.71 -11.18
C GLY A 30 -0.66 5.47 -12.03
N PHE A 31 -0.52 4.33 -11.39
CA PHE A 31 -0.48 3.03 -12.06
C PHE A 31 -0.81 1.96 -11.04
N LYS A 32 -1.21 0.78 -11.55
CA LYS A 32 -1.49 -0.40 -10.75
C LYS A 32 -0.44 -1.46 -11.01
N ILE A 33 0.18 -1.95 -9.94
CA ILE A 33 0.87 -3.24 -9.90
C ILE A 33 0.13 -4.16 -8.92
N TYR A 34 -0.15 -3.67 -7.71
CA TYR A 34 -0.76 -4.42 -6.61
C TYR A 34 -1.93 -3.69 -5.95
N SER A 35 -1.89 -2.36 -5.80
CA SER A 35 -2.99 -1.64 -5.16
C SER A 35 -4.33 -1.82 -5.91
N GLN A 36 -5.46 -1.47 -5.30
CA GLN A 36 -6.77 -1.71 -5.90
C GLN A 36 -6.99 -0.89 -7.19
N SER A 37 -6.51 0.35 -7.23
CA SER A 37 -6.56 1.27 -8.36
C SER A 37 -5.15 1.73 -8.74
N ASP A 38 -4.92 3.04 -8.87
CA ASP A 38 -3.71 3.67 -9.37
C ASP A 38 -2.81 4.21 -8.24
N GLU A 39 -3.05 3.77 -7.01
CA GLU A 39 -2.36 4.22 -5.80
C GLU A 39 -0.87 3.92 -5.85
N ASP A 40 -0.41 2.79 -6.41
CA ASP A 40 1.03 2.46 -6.45
C ASP A 40 1.84 3.61 -7.10
N GLY A 41 1.37 4.12 -8.23
CA GLY A 41 2.02 5.23 -8.93
C GLY A 41 1.83 6.59 -8.27
N ILE A 42 0.67 6.80 -7.62
CA ILE A 42 0.41 8.02 -6.85
C ILE A 42 1.34 8.10 -5.63
N ILE A 43 1.49 7.00 -4.89
CA ILE A 43 2.34 6.89 -3.71
C ILE A 43 3.81 7.03 -4.12
N GLU A 44 4.24 6.38 -5.21
CA GLU A 44 5.61 6.54 -5.73
C GLU A 44 5.88 8.01 -6.08
N GLU A 45 4.95 8.70 -6.74
CA GLU A 45 5.11 10.12 -7.08
C GLU A 45 5.11 11.03 -5.86
N ILE A 46 4.33 10.73 -4.82
CA ILE A 46 4.39 11.47 -3.55
C ILE A 46 5.82 11.42 -2.99
N PHE A 47 6.41 10.23 -2.90
CA PHE A 47 7.78 10.08 -2.38
C PHE A 47 8.86 10.61 -3.32
N ASN A 48 8.63 10.62 -4.64
CA ASN A 48 9.52 11.33 -5.57
C ASN A 48 9.58 12.84 -5.28
N ARG A 49 8.48 13.44 -4.81
CA ARG A 49 8.39 14.87 -4.51
C ARG A 49 8.90 15.24 -3.12
N ILE A 50 8.55 14.45 -2.12
CA ILE A 50 8.87 14.78 -0.71
C ILE A 50 10.15 14.10 -0.21
N GLY A 51 10.67 13.12 -0.94
CA GLY A 51 11.79 12.28 -0.54
C GLY A 51 11.37 11.17 0.43
N VAL A 52 12.26 10.18 0.59
CA VAL A 52 12.12 9.09 1.58
C VAL A 52 13.12 9.30 2.72
N LYS A 53 12.80 8.79 3.91
CA LYS A 53 13.71 8.85 5.07
C LYS A 53 14.00 7.48 5.63
N SER A 54 12.97 6.75 6.04
CA SER A 54 13.07 5.45 6.73
C SER A 54 12.85 4.26 5.80
N GLN A 55 12.10 4.43 4.71
CA GLN A 55 11.57 3.33 3.89
C GLN A 55 10.82 2.28 4.72
N VAL A 56 10.13 2.74 5.77
CA VAL A 56 9.27 1.93 6.63
C VAL A 56 7.82 2.26 6.33
N PHE A 57 7.01 1.22 6.13
CA PHE A 57 5.56 1.35 6.02
C PHE A 57 4.81 0.61 7.11
N VAL A 58 3.57 1.04 7.35
CA VAL A 58 2.57 0.35 8.16
C VAL A 58 1.25 0.33 7.40
N GLU A 59 0.56 -0.81 7.39
CA GLU A 59 -0.76 -0.96 6.76
C GLU A 59 -1.74 -1.63 7.71
N PHE A 60 -2.91 -1.00 7.87
CA PHE A 60 -4.07 -1.57 8.56
C PHE A 60 -5.08 -2.00 7.52
N GLY A 61 -5.62 -3.21 7.67
CA GLY A 61 -6.54 -3.81 6.69
C GLY A 61 -5.79 -4.45 5.53
N ALA A 62 -4.85 -5.36 5.83
CA ALA A 62 -4.04 -6.00 4.78
C ALA A 62 -4.81 -7.06 3.97
N GLU A 63 -6.02 -7.44 4.38
CA GLU A 63 -6.79 -8.53 3.78
C GLU A 63 -5.94 -9.80 3.53
N THR A 64 -5.94 -10.33 2.31
CA THR A 64 -5.15 -11.51 1.95
C THR A 64 -3.69 -11.18 1.62
N GLY A 65 -3.32 -9.90 1.68
CA GLY A 65 -1.97 -9.41 1.37
C GLY A 65 -1.64 -9.33 -0.11
N GLU A 66 -2.62 -9.46 -0.99
CA GLU A 66 -2.46 -9.39 -2.45
C GLU A 66 -2.63 -7.96 -2.99
N GLU A 67 -3.66 -7.25 -2.52
CA GLU A 67 -4.01 -5.90 -2.98
C GLU A 67 -3.87 -4.86 -1.85
N ASN A 68 -2.64 -4.45 -1.55
CA ASN A 68 -2.33 -3.46 -0.51
C ASN A 68 -1.60 -2.25 -1.07
N ASN A 69 -1.81 -1.07 -0.50
CA ASN A 69 -1.16 0.17 -0.93
C ASN A 69 0.35 0.16 -0.68
N SER A 70 0.82 -0.58 0.32
CA SER A 70 2.24 -0.75 0.63
C SER A 70 2.90 -1.90 -0.13
N ARG A 71 2.14 -2.73 -0.87
CA ARG A 71 2.68 -3.93 -1.52
C ARG A 71 3.78 -3.59 -2.53
N TYR A 72 3.54 -2.58 -3.36
CA TYR A 72 4.55 -2.12 -4.31
C TYR A 72 5.80 -1.56 -3.61
N LEU A 73 5.64 -0.88 -2.47
CA LEU A 73 6.77 -0.40 -1.66
C LEU A 73 7.61 -1.57 -1.12
N LEU A 74 6.97 -2.63 -0.63
CA LEU A 74 7.64 -3.84 -0.16
C LEU A 74 8.49 -4.49 -1.27
N GLU A 75 7.99 -4.55 -2.50
CA GLU A 75 8.74 -5.03 -3.67
C GLU A 75 9.87 -4.09 -4.08
N LYS A 76 9.74 -2.79 -3.79
CA LYS A 76 10.82 -1.79 -3.94
C LYS A 76 11.85 -1.82 -2.80
N GLY A 77 11.77 -2.82 -1.92
CA GLY A 77 12.76 -3.07 -0.87
C GLY A 77 12.48 -2.35 0.45
N TRP A 78 11.29 -1.75 0.61
CA TRP A 78 10.87 -1.21 1.90
C TRP A 78 10.63 -2.34 2.90
N THR A 79 10.61 -1.97 4.17
CA THR A 79 10.22 -2.88 5.26
C THR A 79 8.96 -2.38 5.92
N GLY A 80 8.19 -3.27 6.55
CA GLY A 80 6.97 -2.81 7.18
C GLY A 80 6.17 -3.85 7.93
N LEU A 81 5.02 -3.37 8.40
CA LEU A 81 4.07 -4.13 9.21
C LEU A 81 2.70 -4.11 8.52
N TRP A 82 2.11 -5.29 8.39
CA TRP A 82 0.71 -5.47 8.03
C TRP A 82 -0.10 -5.93 9.24
N LEU A 83 -1.27 -5.30 9.42
CA LEU A 83 -2.28 -5.65 10.41
C LEU A 83 -3.57 -6.05 9.69
N GLU A 84 -4.10 -7.23 10.02
CA GLU A 84 -5.40 -7.70 9.52
C GLU A 84 -6.17 -8.35 10.68
N SER A 85 -7.48 -8.13 10.74
CA SER A 85 -8.31 -8.59 11.85
C SER A 85 -9.24 -9.75 11.48
N TYR A 86 -9.59 -9.87 10.20
CA TYR A 86 -10.51 -10.87 9.71
C TYR A 86 -9.79 -12.21 9.49
N PRO A 87 -10.11 -13.27 10.26
CA PRO A 87 -9.32 -14.51 10.26
C PRO A 87 -9.20 -15.17 8.88
N ASP A 88 -10.26 -15.11 8.06
CA ASP A 88 -10.25 -15.73 6.74
C ASP A 88 -9.23 -15.09 5.79
N TYR A 89 -8.95 -13.80 5.98
CA TYR A 89 -7.97 -13.04 5.23
C TYR A 89 -6.57 -13.21 5.86
N ALA A 90 -6.47 -13.01 7.17
CA ALA A 90 -5.25 -13.12 7.95
C ALA A 90 -4.49 -14.44 7.72
N GLN A 91 -5.21 -15.57 7.64
CA GLN A 91 -4.60 -16.88 7.43
C GLN A 91 -3.87 -17.03 6.09
N ALA A 92 -4.20 -16.22 5.08
CA ALA A 92 -3.60 -16.29 3.75
C ALA A 92 -2.25 -15.56 3.68
N ILE A 93 -2.07 -14.48 4.46
CA ILE A 93 -0.89 -13.60 4.39
C ILE A 93 0.44 -14.37 4.55
N PRO A 94 0.63 -15.28 5.53
CA PRO A 94 1.88 -16.00 5.68
C PRO A 94 2.25 -16.86 4.47
N ALA A 95 1.26 -17.36 3.72
CA ALA A 95 1.48 -18.16 2.52
C ALA A 95 1.76 -17.26 1.32
N ASN A 96 0.95 -16.21 1.13
CA ASN A 96 1.08 -15.26 0.02
C ASN A 96 2.39 -14.47 0.11
N GLN A 97 2.83 -14.16 1.35
CA GLN A 97 4.03 -13.37 1.63
C GLN A 97 5.16 -14.09 2.33
N LYS A 98 5.25 -15.39 2.06
CA LYS A 98 6.25 -16.29 2.66
C LYS A 98 7.68 -15.74 2.56
N ASP A 99 8.08 -15.25 1.39
CA ASP A 99 9.47 -14.84 1.16
C ASP A 99 9.79 -13.54 1.90
N ALA A 100 8.94 -12.51 1.78
CA ALA A 100 9.13 -11.24 2.47
C ALA A 100 9.09 -11.39 4.01
N ILE A 101 8.23 -12.28 4.53
CA ILE A 101 8.18 -12.62 5.96
C ILE A 101 9.43 -13.42 6.37
N GLY A 102 9.83 -14.42 5.58
CA GLY A 102 10.99 -15.25 5.84
C GLY A 102 12.31 -14.47 5.82
N GLU A 103 12.41 -13.46 4.97
CA GLU A 103 13.51 -12.50 4.91
C GLU A 103 13.45 -11.43 6.01
N GLY A 104 12.33 -11.34 6.72
CA GLY A 104 12.11 -10.36 7.79
C GLY A 104 11.81 -8.94 7.31
N ARG A 105 11.59 -8.73 6.01
CA ARG A 105 11.19 -7.42 5.44
C ARG A 105 9.75 -7.05 5.80
N LEU A 106 8.88 -8.06 5.90
CA LEU A 106 7.49 -7.89 6.30
C LEU A 106 7.25 -8.56 7.66
N LYS A 107 6.61 -7.83 8.57
CA LYS A 107 5.97 -8.39 9.75
C LYS A 107 4.46 -8.40 9.55
N PHE A 108 3.82 -9.43 10.07
CA PHE A 108 2.37 -9.57 10.03
C PHE A 108 1.87 -9.86 11.45
N ILE A 109 0.82 -9.14 11.86
CA ILE A 109 0.13 -9.40 13.12
C ILE A 109 -1.37 -9.45 12.84
N GLU A 110 -1.99 -10.57 13.18
CA GLU A 110 -3.45 -10.69 13.21
C GLU A 110 -3.98 -9.96 14.46
N ALA A 111 -4.69 -8.85 14.27
CA ALA A 111 -5.24 -8.04 15.36
C ALA A 111 -6.36 -7.11 14.90
N VAL A 112 -7.37 -6.93 15.77
CA VAL A 112 -8.30 -5.80 15.68
C VAL A 112 -7.59 -4.56 16.22
N VAL A 113 -7.42 -3.54 15.37
CA VAL A 113 -6.73 -2.29 15.72
C VAL A 113 -7.71 -1.30 16.37
N ASN A 114 -7.27 -0.64 17.44
CA ASN A 114 -7.97 0.50 18.05
C ASN A 114 -6.99 1.54 18.60
N ALA A 115 -7.51 2.66 19.10
CA ALA A 115 -6.70 3.77 19.59
C ALA A 115 -5.86 3.39 20.82
N GLU A 116 -6.32 2.43 21.62
CA GLU A 116 -5.66 1.98 22.84
C GLU A 116 -4.50 1.02 22.56
N ASN A 117 -4.55 0.24 21.48
CA ASN A 117 -3.59 -0.82 21.20
C ASN A 117 -2.63 -0.54 20.05
N ILE A 118 -2.88 0.49 19.22
CA ILE A 118 -2.15 0.64 17.97
C ILE A 118 -0.64 0.84 18.16
N ASN A 119 -0.24 1.63 19.16
CA ASN A 119 1.18 1.86 19.43
C ASN A 119 1.88 0.57 19.85
N ASP A 120 1.25 -0.23 20.72
CA ASP A 120 1.78 -1.52 21.16
C ASP A 120 1.90 -2.51 19.99
N LEU A 121 0.96 -2.49 19.04
CA LEU A 121 1.00 -3.34 17.85
C LEU A 121 2.16 -2.95 16.92
N ILE A 122 2.38 -1.65 16.69
CA ILE A 122 3.49 -1.13 15.89
C ILE A 122 4.84 -1.51 16.53
N GLU A 123 4.97 -1.35 17.85
CA GLU A 123 6.18 -1.73 18.59
C GLU A 123 6.43 -3.25 18.54
N ARG A 124 5.39 -4.08 18.69
CA ARG A 124 5.47 -5.54 18.54
C ARG A 124 5.85 -5.96 17.12
N GLY A 125 5.50 -5.17 16.12
CA GLY A 125 5.97 -5.29 14.74
C GLY A 125 7.44 -4.94 14.56
N GLY A 126 8.13 -4.49 15.62
CA GLY A 126 9.55 -4.11 15.57
C GLY A 126 9.79 -2.75 14.93
N ILE A 127 8.74 -1.96 14.70
CA ILE A 127 8.86 -0.63 14.12
C ILE A 127 9.15 0.36 15.25
N THR A 128 10.24 1.10 15.08
CA THR A 128 10.66 2.17 15.99
C THR A 128 11.11 3.36 15.17
N GLY A 129 10.89 4.58 15.66
CA GLY A 129 11.27 5.80 14.95
C GLY A 129 10.23 6.25 13.92
N GLU A 130 10.70 6.83 12.82
CA GLU A 130 9.85 7.46 11.81
C GLU A 130 9.26 6.43 10.84
N ILE A 131 7.97 6.58 10.53
CA ILE A 131 7.26 5.81 9.50
C ILE A 131 7.11 6.72 8.29
N ASP A 132 7.57 6.28 7.12
CA ASP A 132 7.44 7.06 5.89
C ASP A 132 6.02 6.95 5.33
N PHE A 133 5.43 5.75 5.34
CA PHE A 133 4.09 5.50 4.79
C PHE A 133 3.18 4.78 5.79
N LEU A 134 2.01 5.36 6.06
CA LEU A 134 0.97 4.73 6.86
C LEU A 134 -0.32 4.67 6.04
N SER A 135 -0.77 3.45 5.74
CA SER A 135 -2.08 3.18 5.13
C SER A 135 -3.06 2.74 6.21
N VAL A 136 -4.19 3.44 6.32
CA VAL A 136 -5.27 3.13 7.26
C VAL A 136 -6.51 2.78 6.43
N ASP A 137 -6.73 1.49 6.22
CA ASP A 137 -7.86 0.99 5.43
C ASP A 137 -8.69 0.03 6.29
N ILE A 138 -9.35 0.59 7.30
CA ILE A 138 -10.22 -0.15 8.21
C ILE A 138 -11.62 0.44 8.17
N ASP A 139 -12.60 -0.42 7.90
CA ASP A 139 -14.00 -0.07 8.05
C ASP A 139 -14.41 -0.18 9.53
N SER A 140 -15.13 0.82 10.06
CA SER A 140 -15.89 0.74 11.31
C SER A 140 -15.09 0.63 12.63
N ASN A 141 -14.11 1.51 12.85
CA ASN A 141 -13.66 1.90 14.20
C ASN A 141 -13.99 3.38 14.49
N ASP A 142 -15.16 3.80 14.02
CA ASP A 142 -15.72 5.12 14.26
C ASP A 142 -16.55 5.05 15.55
N TYR A 143 -15.93 5.48 16.67
CA TYR A 143 -16.47 5.73 18.03
C TYR A 143 -16.39 4.64 19.10
#